data_AF-A0A4Q9LIN3-F1
#
_entry.id   AF-A0A4Q9LIN3-F1
#
_cell.length_a   1.000
_cell.length_b   1.000
_cell.length_c   1.000
_cell.angle_alpha   90.00
_cell.angle_beta   90.00
_cell.angle_gamma   90.00
#
_symmetry.space_group_name_H-M   'P 1'
#
loop_
_entity.id
_entity.type
_entity.pdbx_description
1 polymer ?
#
loop_
_entity_poly.entity_id
_entity_poly.type
_entity_poly.pdbx_seq_one_letter_code
_entity_poly.pdbx_strand_id
1 'polypeptide(L)'
;MEKEHKIRIIEDSRGIPTRSSFEEVQANLYQEFRDFLDDAVHAVLVKNKVHLRPGCKERLYLSRTELGRGLNSIELRSEHMLLHLLDCLEKRKEISTRRAAILKVKNNKTHFALIKGFLEVKYRVVEEVIKKSLEEAQLAKLYIEIEKKILHSKLYNARKNELVSVSAFLDGQRMGTLGHVLTQNVLWGADGICQHCNKSGKTVDHLATRCEKMLGHDYTRRQ
;
A
#
# COMPACT_ATOMS: atom_id res chain seq x y z
N MET A 1 -11.06 18.23 -31.07
CA MET A 1 -11.79 19.47 -30.71
C MET A 1 -10.83 20.32 -29.90
N GLU A 2 -10.24 21.34 -30.53
CA GLU A 2 -9.44 22.36 -29.83
C GLU A 2 -10.33 23.04 -28.80
N LYS A 3 -10.01 22.90 -27.52
CA LYS A 3 -10.63 23.71 -26.48
C LYS A 3 -9.93 25.08 -26.51
N GLU A 4 -10.49 26.08 -27.18
CA GLU A 4 -10.07 27.47 -26.98
C GLU A 4 -10.30 27.85 -25.50
N HIS A 5 -9.24 27.79 -24.69
CA HIS A 5 -9.25 28.31 -23.33
C HIS A 5 -8.99 29.82 -23.38
N LYS A 6 -10.06 30.61 -23.37
CA LYS A 6 -9.98 32.06 -23.18
C LYS A 6 -9.52 32.36 -21.76
N ILE A 7 -8.24 32.66 -21.61
CA ILE A 7 -7.66 33.23 -20.40
C ILE A 7 -8.33 34.60 -20.16
N ARG A 8 -9.20 34.71 -19.16
CA ARG A 8 -9.84 35.98 -18.78
C ARG A 8 -8.88 36.80 -17.93
N ILE A 9 -8.38 37.90 -18.46
CA ILE A 9 -7.60 38.88 -17.71
C ILE A 9 -8.60 39.80 -16.97
N ILE A 10 -8.47 39.89 -15.65
CA ILE A 10 -9.31 40.78 -14.81
C ILE A 10 -8.58 42.13 -14.69
N GLU A 11 -9.15 43.16 -15.31
CA GLU A 11 -8.64 44.53 -15.32
C GLU A 11 -9.26 45.38 -14.20
N ASP A 12 -8.50 46.34 -13.67
CA ASP A 12 -9.01 47.34 -12.72
C ASP A 12 -9.88 48.40 -13.44
N SER A 13 -10.46 49.35 -12.70
CA SER A 13 -11.31 50.42 -13.26
C SER A 13 -10.57 51.37 -14.24
N ARG A 14 -9.25 51.22 -14.39
CA ARG A 14 -8.41 51.97 -15.34
C ARG A 14 -7.98 51.11 -16.53
N GLY A 15 -8.49 49.88 -16.66
CA GLY A 15 -8.14 48.95 -17.72
C GLY A 15 -6.76 48.30 -17.53
N ILE A 16 -6.19 48.33 -16.32
CA ILE A 16 -4.88 47.75 -16.04
C ILE A 16 -5.07 46.34 -15.45
N PRO A 17 -4.43 45.29 -16.02
CA PRO A 17 -4.48 43.94 -15.47
C PRO A 17 -4.07 43.92 -14.00
N THR A 18 -4.93 43.36 -13.16
CA THR A 18 -4.67 43.25 -11.72
C THR A 18 -3.55 42.22 -11.47
N ARG A 19 -2.72 42.45 -10.44
CA ARG A 19 -1.69 41.50 -10.04
C ARG A 19 -2.24 40.09 -9.75
N SER A 20 -3.44 40.02 -9.17
CA SER A 20 -4.16 38.75 -8.94
C SER A 20 -4.51 38.04 -10.24
N SER A 21 -4.89 38.76 -11.29
CA SER A 21 -5.14 38.16 -12.61
C SER A 21 -3.87 37.56 -13.20
N PHE A 22 -2.72 38.24 -13.06
CA PHE A 22 -1.44 37.72 -13.56
C PHE A 22 -0.99 36.46 -12.82
N GLU A 23 -1.15 36.44 -11.49
CA GLU A 23 -0.86 35.25 -10.66
C GLU A 23 -1.79 34.07 -11.00
N GLU A 24 -3.07 34.32 -11.31
CA GLU A 24 -4.04 33.31 -11.74
C GLU A 24 -3.72 32.75 -13.14
N VAL A 25 -3.38 33.61 -14.10
CA VAL A 25 -2.92 33.18 -15.44
C VAL A 25 -1.66 32.32 -15.33
N GLN A 26 -0.69 32.74 -14.51
CA GLN A 26 0.53 31.99 -14.29
C GLN A 26 0.22 30.61 -13.67
N ALA A 27 -0.62 30.54 -12.63
CA ALA A 27 -1.01 29.28 -12.00
C ALA A 27 -1.72 28.33 -12.98
N ASN A 28 -2.61 28.85 -13.82
CA ASN A 28 -3.31 28.06 -14.84
C ASN A 28 -2.35 27.52 -15.90
N LEU A 29 -1.43 28.35 -16.40
CA LEU A 29 -0.42 27.91 -17.36
C LEU A 29 0.49 26.81 -16.78
N TYR A 30 0.86 26.93 -15.51
CA TYR A 30 1.64 25.90 -14.81
C TYR A 30 0.87 24.59 -14.64
N GLN A 31 -0.45 24.65 -14.46
CA GLN A 31 -1.26 23.44 -14.39
C GLN A 31 -1.45 22.80 -15.76
N GLU A 32 -1.76 23.56 -16.80
CA GLU A 32 -1.86 23.03 -18.16
C GLU A 32 -0.56 22.36 -18.62
N PHE A 33 0.59 22.95 -18.27
CA PHE A 33 1.88 22.35 -18.56
C PHE A 33 2.12 21.05 -17.77
N ARG A 34 1.69 20.99 -16.51
CA ARG A 34 1.73 19.74 -15.73
C ARG A 34 0.86 18.66 -16.34
N ASP A 35 -0.38 19.00 -16.68
CA ASP A 35 -1.35 18.06 -17.25
C ASP A 35 -0.83 17.51 -18.60
N PHE A 36 -0.25 18.37 -19.45
CA PHE A 36 0.38 17.95 -20.69
C PHE A 36 1.54 16.97 -20.47
N LEU A 37 2.41 17.25 -19.50
CA LEU A 37 3.52 16.35 -19.16
C LEU A 37 3.01 15.00 -18.61
N ASP A 38 2.00 15.03 -17.76
CA ASP A 38 1.39 13.83 -17.19
C ASP A 38 0.74 12.97 -18.29
N ASP A 39 0.01 13.58 -19.24
CA ASP A 39 -0.55 12.89 -20.40
C ASP A 39 0.52 12.27 -21.31
N ALA A 40 1.62 12.99 -21.54
CA ALA A 40 2.74 12.49 -22.33
C ALA A 40 3.43 11.28 -21.65
N VAL A 41 3.66 11.36 -20.34
CA VAL A 41 4.20 10.24 -19.54
C VAL A 41 3.21 9.08 -19.56
N HIS A 42 1.91 9.35 -19.46
CA HIS A 42 0.86 8.33 -19.49
C HIS A 42 0.86 7.56 -20.82
N ALA A 43 0.89 8.25 -21.95
CA ALA A 43 0.95 7.63 -23.26
C ALA A 43 2.14 6.65 -23.38
N VAL A 44 3.30 7.03 -22.85
CA VAL A 44 4.50 6.18 -22.84
C VAL A 44 4.31 4.95 -21.94
N LEU A 45 3.74 5.11 -20.75
CA LEU A 45 3.52 4.01 -19.80
C LEU A 45 2.46 3.01 -20.30
N VAL A 46 1.40 3.49 -20.95
CA VAL A 46 0.36 2.66 -21.59
C VAL A 46 0.94 1.90 -22.78
N LYS A 47 1.68 2.58 -23.66
CA LYS A 47 2.37 1.95 -24.80
C LYS A 47 3.29 0.81 -24.35
N ASN A 48 3.99 0.99 -23.23
CA ASN A 48 4.88 -0.02 -22.65
C ASN A 48 4.17 -1.05 -21.75
N LYS A 49 2.83 -0.99 -21.65
CA LYS A 49 2.01 -1.90 -20.82
C LYS A 49 2.47 -1.99 -19.36
N VAL A 50 3.04 -0.90 -18.83
CA VAL A 50 3.56 -0.87 -17.46
C VAL A 50 2.42 -0.96 -16.44
N HIS A 51 1.24 -0.43 -16.78
CA HIS A 51 0.02 -0.50 -15.97
C HIS A 51 -0.43 -1.96 -15.73
N LEU A 52 -0.24 -2.85 -16.71
CA LEU A 52 -0.54 -4.29 -16.57
C LEU A 52 0.43 -5.03 -15.63
N ARG A 53 1.59 -4.46 -15.33
CA ARG A 53 2.56 -5.09 -14.42
C ARG A 53 2.06 -4.92 -12.99
N PRO A 54 1.91 -6.02 -12.22
CA PRO A 54 1.46 -5.93 -10.84
C PRO A 54 2.40 -5.03 -10.02
N GLY A 55 1.82 -4.14 -9.22
CA GLY A 55 2.59 -3.35 -8.27
C GLY A 55 3.32 -4.23 -7.24
N CYS A 56 4.25 -3.64 -6.48
CA CYS A 56 4.83 -4.33 -5.33
C CYS A 56 3.78 -4.52 -4.23
N LYS A 57 3.17 -5.71 -4.18
CA LYS A 57 2.16 -6.08 -3.18
C LYS A 57 2.73 -6.08 -1.76
N GLU A 58 4.03 -6.33 -1.62
CA GLU A 58 4.71 -6.41 -0.33
C GLU A 58 4.70 -5.07 0.40
N ARG A 59 4.82 -3.96 -0.34
CA ARG A 59 4.68 -2.61 0.21
C ARG A 59 3.30 -2.35 0.83
N LEU A 60 2.25 -3.00 0.32
CA LEU A 60 0.90 -2.80 0.85
C LEU A 60 0.80 -3.25 2.32
N TYR A 61 1.60 -4.26 2.68
CA TYR A 61 1.61 -4.84 4.02
C TYR A 61 2.55 -4.11 5.00
N LEU A 62 3.34 -3.14 4.53
CA LEU A 62 4.14 -2.29 5.39
C LEU A 62 3.29 -1.23 6.08
N SER A 63 3.77 -0.74 7.22
CA SER A 63 3.15 0.35 7.96
C SER A 63 3.10 1.63 7.13
N ARG A 64 2.13 2.52 7.41
CA ARG A 64 2.07 3.84 6.75
C ARG A 64 3.31 4.69 7.06
N THR A 65 3.89 4.50 8.23
CA THR A 65 5.16 5.11 8.68
C THR A 65 6.37 4.69 7.83
N GLU A 66 6.28 3.58 7.10
CA GLU A 66 7.34 3.04 6.24
C GLU A 66 6.96 3.08 4.75
N LEU A 67 6.23 4.13 4.33
CA LEU A 67 5.73 4.29 2.95
C LEU A 67 4.84 3.14 2.47
N GLY A 68 4.27 2.38 3.38
CA GLY A 68 3.34 1.29 3.12
C GLY A 68 1.88 1.75 3.01
N ARG A 69 0.95 0.80 3.16
CA ARG A 69 -0.50 1.08 3.22
C ARG A 69 -1.15 0.67 4.54
N GLY A 70 -0.43 -0.10 5.36
CA GLY A 70 -0.94 -0.66 6.62
C GLY A 70 -2.01 -1.74 6.40
N LEU A 71 -1.99 -2.44 5.26
CA LEU A 71 -2.90 -3.55 5.02
C LEU A 71 -2.40 -4.83 5.71
N ASN A 72 -3.32 -5.72 6.07
CA ASN A 72 -2.97 -7.02 6.64
C ASN A 72 -2.92 -8.09 5.55
N SER A 73 -1.79 -8.78 5.42
CA SER A 73 -1.71 -10.00 4.60
C SER A 73 -2.44 -11.14 5.30
N ILE A 74 -3.33 -11.82 4.57
CA ILE A 74 -4.08 -12.97 5.09
C ILE A 74 -3.13 -14.10 5.50
N GLU A 75 -2.09 -14.35 4.71
CA GLU A 75 -1.08 -15.36 5.01
C GLU A 75 -0.38 -15.04 6.34
N LEU A 76 0.21 -13.84 6.46
CA LEU A 76 0.96 -13.42 7.65
C LEU A 76 0.09 -13.38 8.91
N ARG A 77 -1.18 -12.98 8.75
CA ARG A 77 -2.17 -12.93 9.83
C ARG A 77 -2.61 -14.32 10.26
N SER A 78 -2.83 -15.24 9.32
CA SER A 78 -3.20 -16.63 9.63
C SER A 78 -2.09 -17.36 10.40
N GLU A 79 -0.83 -17.13 10.04
CA GLU A 79 0.35 -17.62 10.77
C GLU A 79 0.34 -17.16 12.23
N HIS A 80 0.14 -15.85 12.43
CA HIS A 80 0.00 -15.25 13.76
C HIS A 80 -1.15 -15.85 14.57
N MET A 81 -2.33 -15.99 13.95
CA MET A 81 -3.52 -16.51 14.62
C MET A 81 -3.33 -17.97 15.05
N LEU A 82 -2.75 -18.80 14.19
CA LEU A 82 -2.50 -20.22 14.49
C LEU A 82 -1.44 -20.40 15.57
N LEU A 83 -0.34 -19.65 15.51
CA LEU A 83 0.69 -19.68 16.54
C LEU A 83 0.14 -19.20 17.89
N HIS A 84 -0.59 -18.08 17.90
CA HIS A 84 -1.20 -17.54 19.12
C HIS A 84 -2.21 -18.52 19.74
N LEU A 85 -3.01 -19.20 18.93
CA LEU A 85 -3.93 -20.23 19.40
C LEU A 85 -3.16 -21.39 20.06
N LEU A 86 -2.08 -21.84 19.43
CA LEU A 86 -1.25 -22.92 19.97
C LEU A 86 -0.63 -22.53 21.32
N ASP A 87 -0.01 -21.36 21.40
CA ASP A 87 0.58 -20.83 22.65
C ASP A 87 -0.47 -20.70 23.75
N CYS A 88 -1.67 -20.22 23.41
CA CYS A 88 -2.76 -20.09 24.37
C CYS A 88 -3.20 -21.45 24.93
N LEU A 89 -3.24 -22.49 24.10
CA LEU A 89 -3.58 -23.84 24.53
C LEU A 89 -2.48 -24.44 25.40
N GLU A 90 -1.21 -24.28 25.00
CA GLU A 90 -0.05 -24.79 25.74
C GLU A 90 0.10 -24.14 27.12
N LYS A 91 0.02 -22.81 27.21
CA LYS A 91 0.21 -22.06 28.47
C LYS A 91 -0.81 -22.39 29.58
N ARG A 92 -1.99 -22.91 29.24
CA ARG A 92 -3.05 -23.23 30.22
C ARG A 92 -3.53 -24.68 30.14
N LYS A 93 -2.72 -25.58 29.58
CA LYS A 93 -3.06 -27.01 29.47
C LYS A 93 -3.22 -27.67 30.85
N GLU A 94 -2.46 -27.20 31.84
CA GLU A 94 -2.46 -27.76 33.21
C GLU A 94 -3.71 -27.33 34.00
N ILE A 95 -4.27 -26.17 33.67
CA ILE A 95 -5.44 -25.60 34.36
C ILE A 95 -6.75 -26.08 33.69
N SER A 96 -6.73 -26.30 32.37
CA SER A 96 -7.94 -26.62 31.61
C SER A 96 -7.86 -28.00 30.95
N THR A 97 -8.67 -28.92 31.48
CA THR A 97 -8.85 -30.28 30.91
C THR A 97 -9.28 -30.24 29.44
N ARG A 98 -10.13 -29.27 29.06
CA ARG A 98 -10.52 -29.05 27.66
C ARG A 98 -9.32 -28.69 26.77
N ARG A 99 -8.44 -27.78 27.21
CA ARG A 99 -7.25 -27.40 26.43
C ARG A 99 -6.26 -28.55 26.30
N ALA A 100 -6.06 -29.32 27.38
CA ALA A 100 -5.24 -30.53 27.34
C ALA A 100 -5.81 -31.58 26.37
N ALA A 101 -7.13 -31.79 26.37
CA ALA A 101 -7.80 -32.70 25.43
C ALA A 101 -7.63 -32.23 23.96
N ILE A 102 -7.82 -30.94 23.67
CA ILE A 102 -7.60 -30.37 22.34
C ILE A 102 -6.16 -30.61 21.87
N LEU A 103 -5.17 -30.40 22.74
CA LEU A 103 -3.77 -30.67 22.41
C LEU A 103 -3.48 -32.16 22.19
N LYS A 104 -4.19 -33.07 22.87
CA LYS A 104 -4.05 -34.52 22.65
C LYS A 104 -4.70 -35.01 21.36
N VAL A 105 -5.80 -34.39 20.93
CA VAL A 105 -6.52 -34.74 19.69
C VAL A 105 -5.89 -34.08 18.45
N LYS A 106 -4.97 -33.13 18.67
CA LYS A 106 -4.19 -32.46 17.63
C LYS A 106 -3.48 -33.50 16.74
N ASN A 107 -3.89 -33.59 15.48
CA ASN A 107 -3.30 -34.49 14.51
C ASN A 107 -2.06 -33.84 13.85
N ASN A 108 -0.94 -34.56 13.84
CA ASN A 108 0.34 -34.13 13.26
C ASN A 108 0.27 -33.78 11.77
N LYS A 109 -0.79 -34.16 11.05
CA LYS A 109 -1.00 -33.79 9.64
C LYS A 109 -1.68 -32.44 9.43
N THR A 110 -2.21 -31.81 10.49
CA THR A 110 -2.95 -30.54 10.36
C THR A 110 -2.00 -29.34 10.32
N HIS A 111 -2.40 -28.29 9.60
CA HIS A 111 -1.64 -27.04 9.52
C HIS A 111 -1.47 -26.39 10.91
N PHE A 112 -2.47 -26.55 11.79
CA PHE A 112 -2.38 -26.13 13.18
C PHE A 112 -1.28 -26.88 13.95
N ALA A 113 -1.04 -28.15 13.61
CA ALA A 113 -0.02 -28.93 14.27
C ALA A 113 1.40 -28.65 13.86
N LEU A 114 1.58 -28.42 12.57
CA LEU A 114 2.88 -28.19 11.97
C LEU A 114 3.28 -26.71 12.01
N ILE A 115 2.45 -25.81 12.56
CA ILE A 115 2.69 -24.36 12.45
C ILE A 115 4.07 -23.92 12.96
N LYS A 116 4.54 -24.43 14.10
CA LYS A 116 5.88 -24.08 14.64
C LYS A 116 6.99 -24.47 13.66
N GLY A 117 7.04 -25.74 13.25
CA GLY A 117 8.02 -26.21 12.27
C GLY A 117 7.88 -25.56 10.89
N PHE A 118 6.66 -25.23 10.46
CA PHE A 118 6.43 -24.50 9.21
C PHE A 118 7.05 -23.10 9.26
N LEU A 119 6.88 -22.38 10.38
CA LEU A 119 7.44 -21.04 10.58
C LEU A 119 8.97 -21.09 10.67
N GLU A 120 9.53 -22.06 11.40
CA GLU A 120 10.97 -22.28 11.49
C GLU A 120 11.60 -22.47 10.10
N VAL A 121 11.01 -23.34 9.26
CA VAL A 121 11.50 -23.58 7.89
C VAL A 121 11.31 -22.36 6.98
N LYS A 122 10.14 -21.72 7.02
CA LYS A 122 9.78 -20.61 6.13
C LYS A 122 10.62 -19.37 6.38
N TYR A 123 10.91 -19.08 7.64
CA TYR A 123 11.59 -17.85 8.06
C TYR A 123 13.03 -18.08 8.54
N ARG A 124 13.50 -19.34 8.60
CA ARG A 124 14.82 -19.74 9.10
C ARG A 124 15.07 -19.23 10.53
N VAL A 125 14.04 -19.28 11.37
CA VAL A 125 14.12 -18.90 12.79
C VAL A 125 14.67 -20.10 13.56
N VAL A 126 15.80 -19.92 14.25
CA VAL A 126 16.52 -20.98 14.98
C VAL A 126 16.11 -21.05 16.45
N GLU A 127 15.55 -19.97 17.00
CA GLU A 127 15.08 -19.87 18.39
C GLU A 127 13.56 -20.08 18.52
N GLU A 128 13.07 -20.17 19.76
CA GLU A 128 11.65 -20.30 20.07
C GLU A 128 10.83 -19.17 19.39
N VAL A 129 9.79 -19.56 18.64
CA VAL A 129 8.99 -18.61 17.85
C VAL A 129 8.13 -17.75 18.78
N ILE A 130 8.68 -16.61 19.21
CA ILE A 130 7.97 -15.58 19.96
C ILE A 130 7.23 -14.68 18.97
N LYS A 131 6.05 -14.16 19.37
CA LYS A 131 5.26 -13.23 18.53
C LYS A 131 6.10 -12.12 17.88
N LYS A 132 7.00 -11.48 18.64
CA LYS A 132 7.86 -10.39 18.13
C LYS A 132 8.86 -10.89 17.07
N SER A 133 9.53 -12.01 17.31
CA SER A 133 10.49 -12.56 16.34
C SER A 133 9.79 -13.01 15.05
N LEU A 134 8.54 -13.48 15.14
CA LEU A 134 7.72 -13.74 13.95
C LEU A 134 7.40 -12.46 13.18
N GLU A 135 6.95 -11.39 13.84
CA GLU A 135 6.66 -10.09 13.19
C GLU A 135 7.90 -9.55 12.47
N GLU A 136 9.07 -9.60 13.11
CA GLU A 136 10.34 -9.17 12.54
C GLU A 136 10.76 -10.02 11.32
N ALA A 137 10.62 -11.34 11.40
CA ALA A 137 10.95 -12.23 10.30
C ALA A 137 10.01 -12.07 9.10
N GLN A 138 8.71 -11.84 9.36
CA GLN A 138 7.72 -11.52 8.33
C GLN A 138 8.06 -10.19 7.64
N LEU A 139 8.42 -9.17 8.40
CA LEU A 139 8.86 -7.88 7.84
C LEU A 139 10.14 -8.03 7.02
N ALA A 140 11.14 -8.76 7.51
CA ALA A 140 12.38 -9.02 6.78
C ALA A 140 12.12 -9.69 5.42
N LYS A 141 11.22 -10.68 5.39
CA LYS A 141 10.79 -11.32 4.14
C LYS A 141 10.17 -10.34 3.16
N LEU A 142 9.29 -9.44 3.62
CA LEU A 142 8.68 -8.41 2.77
C LEU A 142 9.75 -7.50 2.15
N TYR A 143 10.74 -7.07 2.94
CA TYR A 143 11.82 -6.22 2.46
C TYR A 143 12.71 -6.92 1.42
N ILE A 144 13.04 -8.20 1.61
CA ILE A 144 13.80 -8.98 0.61
C ILE A 144 13.07 -9.01 -0.74
N GLU A 145 11.75 -9.22 -0.73
CA GLU A 145 10.94 -9.20 -1.96
C GLU A 145 10.82 -7.80 -2.60
N ILE A 146 10.83 -6.74 -1.78
CA ILE A 146 10.87 -5.35 -2.25
C ILE A 146 12.21 -5.04 -2.93
N GLU A 147 13.33 -5.47 -2.34
CA GLU A 147 14.67 -5.22 -2.87
C GLU A 147 14.91 -5.91 -4.22
N LYS A 148 14.26 -7.06 -4.49
CA LYS A 148 14.29 -7.71 -5.80
C LYS A 148 13.73 -6.83 -6.94
N LYS A 149 12.92 -5.81 -6.61
CA LYS A 149 12.28 -4.93 -7.59
C LYS A 149 13.05 -3.61 -7.69
N ILE A 150 13.79 -3.39 -8.79
CA ILE A 150 14.71 -2.25 -9.01
C ILE A 150 14.13 -0.89 -8.58
N LEU A 151 12.91 -0.55 -9.03
CA LEU A 151 12.27 0.74 -8.69
C LEU A 151 11.96 0.86 -7.19
N HIS A 152 11.48 -0.22 -6.59
CA HIS A 152 11.14 -0.23 -5.17
C HIS A 152 12.39 -0.31 -4.29
N SER A 153 13.42 -1.05 -4.69
CA SER A 153 14.74 -1.01 -4.05
C SER A 153 15.25 0.43 -3.96
N LYS A 154 15.20 1.20 -5.05
CA LYS A 154 15.58 2.63 -5.04
C LYS A 154 14.76 3.46 -4.05
N LEU A 155 13.45 3.26 -3.99
CA LEU A 155 12.57 3.97 -3.03
C LEU A 155 12.92 3.63 -1.58
N TYR A 156 13.30 2.38 -1.31
CA TYR A 156 13.60 1.89 0.05
C TYR A 156 15.08 1.95 0.42
N ASN A 157 15.96 2.40 -0.49
CA ASN A 157 17.39 2.56 -0.23
C ASN A 157 17.67 3.52 0.94
N ALA A 158 16.80 4.52 1.15
CA ALA A 158 16.94 5.47 2.26
C ALA A 158 16.92 4.78 3.64
N ARG A 159 16.28 3.62 3.78
CA ARG A 159 16.27 2.84 5.03
C ARG A 159 17.67 2.39 5.45
N LYS A 160 18.61 2.23 4.50
CA LYS A 160 19.99 1.84 4.79
C LYS A 160 20.81 2.99 5.39
N ASN A 161 20.27 4.22 5.38
CA ASN A 161 20.89 5.40 5.94
C ASN A 161 20.29 5.69 7.32
N GLU A 162 21.06 5.49 8.39
CA GLU A 162 20.64 5.77 9.78
C GLU A 162 20.24 7.23 10.02
N LEU A 163 20.74 8.17 9.20
CA LEU A 163 20.48 9.61 9.30
C LEU A 163 19.19 10.07 8.60
N VAL A 164 18.53 9.20 7.81
CA VAL A 164 17.35 9.56 7.02
C VAL A 164 16.13 8.83 7.58
N SER A 165 15.35 9.53 8.41
CA SER A 165 14.04 9.01 8.80
C SER A 165 13.04 9.16 7.67
N VAL A 166 12.49 8.05 7.21
CA VAL A 166 11.38 8.00 6.25
C VAL A 166 10.11 8.67 6.82
N SER A 167 10.02 8.82 8.14
CA SER A 167 8.89 9.48 8.82
C SER A 167 8.76 10.97 8.48
N ALA A 168 9.86 11.65 8.13
CA ALA A 168 9.83 13.09 7.82
C ALA A 168 9.05 13.41 6.52
N PHE A 169 8.86 12.42 5.65
CA PHE A 169 8.00 12.56 4.47
C PHE A 169 6.49 12.45 4.79
N LEU A 170 6.13 12.13 6.04
CA LEU A 170 4.78 11.75 6.46
C LEU A 170 4.10 12.76 7.39
N ASP A 171 4.70 13.92 7.64
CA ASP A 171 4.02 15.02 8.34
C ASP A 171 2.71 15.35 7.62
N GLY A 172 1.59 15.30 8.37
CA GLY A 172 0.23 15.10 7.85
C GLY A 172 -0.24 16.10 6.79
N GLN A 173 0.39 17.28 6.68
CA GLN A 173 0.07 18.29 5.67
C GLN A 173 0.63 17.92 4.27
N ARG A 174 1.74 17.18 4.21
CA ARG A 174 2.35 16.68 2.96
C ARG A 174 1.90 15.27 2.61
N MET A 175 1.44 14.49 3.59
CA MET A 175 0.96 13.12 3.37
C MET A 175 -0.38 13.05 2.62
N GLY A 176 -1.23 14.07 2.74
CA GLY A 176 -2.43 14.20 1.92
C GLY A 176 -2.10 14.32 0.43
N THR A 177 -1.14 15.18 0.09
CA THR A 177 -0.69 15.47 -1.29
C THR A 177 0.24 14.40 -1.85
N LEU A 178 1.26 13.93 -1.12
CA LEU A 178 2.11 12.80 -1.52
C LEU A 178 1.33 11.48 -1.53
N GLY A 179 0.42 11.29 -0.58
CA GLY A 179 -0.53 10.19 -0.59
C GLY A 179 -1.43 10.25 -1.82
N HIS A 180 -1.94 11.42 -2.19
CA HIS A 180 -2.68 11.61 -3.44
C HIS A 180 -1.84 11.24 -4.65
N VAL A 181 -0.61 11.74 -4.78
CA VAL A 181 0.30 11.42 -5.90
C VAL A 181 0.67 9.92 -5.92
N LEU A 182 0.91 9.30 -4.75
CA LEU A 182 1.22 7.87 -4.63
C LEU A 182 -0.01 6.95 -4.80
N THR A 183 -1.23 7.49 -4.71
CA THR A 183 -2.50 6.73 -4.86
C THR A 183 -3.15 6.98 -6.22
N GLN A 184 -2.98 8.17 -6.79
CA GLN A 184 -3.19 8.47 -8.21
C GLN A 184 -2.32 7.56 -9.08
N ASN A 185 -1.13 7.13 -8.63
CA ASN A 185 -0.32 6.17 -9.38
C ASN A 185 -0.89 4.73 -9.49
N VAL A 186 -2.03 4.41 -8.86
CA VAL A 186 -2.70 3.09 -9.01
C VAL A 186 -4.04 3.21 -9.74
N LEU A 187 -4.69 4.37 -9.70
CA LEU A 187 -6.02 4.61 -10.28
C LEU A 187 -6.06 5.80 -11.25
N TRP A 188 -4.88 6.37 -11.55
CA TRP A 188 -4.60 7.36 -12.58
C TRP A 188 -5.53 8.58 -12.57
N GLY A 189 -5.88 9.05 -11.37
CA GLY A 189 -6.78 10.20 -11.22
C GLY A 189 -8.19 9.96 -11.78
N ALA A 190 -8.60 8.70 -11.98
CA ALA A 190 -9.98 8.38 -12.31
C ALA A 190 -10.85 8.63 -11.08
N ASP A 191 -11.29 9.89 -10.92
CA ASP A 191 -12.39 10.26 -10.06
C ASP A 191 -13.64 9.57 -10.58
N GLY A 192 -13.93 8.43 -9.97
CA GLY A 192 -14.99 7.54 -10.42
C GLY A 192 -15.51 6.70 -9.28
N ILE A 193 -16.77 6.31 -9.39
CA ILE A 193 -17.36 5.37 -8.44
C ILE A 193 -16.79 3.98 -8.75
N CYS A 194 -16.54 3.17 -7.73
CA CYS A 194 -16.08 1.80 -7.88
C CYS A 194 -17.00 1.00 -8.82
N GLN A 195 -16.47 0.50 -9.93
CA GLN A 195 -17.22 -0.22 -10.96
C GLN A 195 -17.85 -1.54 -10.49
N HIS A 196 -17.35 -2.11 -9.39
CA HIS A 196 -17.86 -3.37 -8.85
C HIS A 196 -19.08 -3.15 -7.95
N CYS A 197 -19.03 -2.16 -7.07
CA CYS A 197 -20.08 -1.93 -6.07
C CYS A 197 -20.99 -0.74 -6.38
N ASN A 198 -20.55 0.21 -7.20
CA ASN A 198 -21.22 1.48 -7.52
C ASN A 198 -21.67 2.30 -6.30
N LYS A 199 -21.05 2.11 -5.12
CA LYS A 199 -21.47 2.74 -3.85
C LYS A 199 -20.50 3.77 -3.29
N SER A 200 -19.23 3.73 -3.67
CA SER A 200 -18.20 4.60 -3.10
C SER A 200 -17.07 4.88 -4.08
N GLY A 201 -16.30 5.93 -3.80
CA GLY A 201 -15.17 6.33 -4.61
C GLY A 201 -14.19 5.19 -4.86
N LYS A 202 -13.73 5.07 -6.11
CA LYS A 202 -12.74 4.11 -6.55
C LYS A 202 -11.40 4.50 -5.92
N THR A 203 -11.09 3.90 -4.79
CA THR A 203 -9.82 4.05 -4.08
C THR A 203 -9.20 2.70 -3.83
N VAL A 204 -7.87 2.60 -3.76
CA VAL A 204 -7.18 1.33 -3.48
C VAL A 204 -7.66 0.71 -2.17
N ASP A 205 -7.89 1.54 -1.14
CA ASP A 205 -8.42 1.09 0.16
C ASP A 205 -9.83 0.48 0.03
N HIS A 206 -10.72 1.17 -0.69
CA HIS A 206 -12.06 0.66 -0.95
C HIS A 206 -12.02 -0.65 -1.74
N LEU A 207 -11.27 -0.68 -2.84
CA LEU A 207 -11.13 -1.86 -3.71
C LEU A 207 -10.59 -3.07 -2.93
N ALA A 208 -9.51 -2.88 -2.14
CA ALA A 208 -8.85 -3.97 -1.44
C ALA A 208 -9.57 -4.45 -0.17
N THR A 209 -10.33 -3.59 0.52
CA THR A 209 -10.84 -3.92 1.87
C THR A 209 -12.33 -3.71 2.08
N ARG A 210 -13.00 -2.90 1.24
CA ARG A 210 -14.40 -2.49 1.47
C ARG A 210 -15.35 -2.82 0.33
N CYS A 211 -14.84 -3.28 -0.80
CA CYS A 211 -15.65 -3.65 -1.95
C CYS A 211 -16.08 -5.12 -1.84
N GLU A 212 -17.30 -5.35 -1.37
CA GLU A 212 -17.88 -6.71 -1.21
C GLU A 212 -17.93 -7.51 -2.52
N LYS A 213 -17.99 -6.81 -3.66
CA LYS A 213 -18.10 -7.40 -5.00
C LYS A 213 -16.77 -7.58 -5.71
N MET A 214 -15.65 -7.16 -5.11
CA MET A 214 -14.33 -7.41 -5.67
C MET A 214 -13.82 -8.79 -5.23
N LEU A 215 -13.62 -9.69 -6.19
CA LEU A 215 -13.06 -11.02 -5.95
C LEU A 215 -11.65 -11.08 -6.56
N GLY A 216 -10.62 -11.21 -5.72
CA GLY A 216 -9.25 -11.52 -6.17
C GLY A 216 -8.23 -10.38 -6.13
N HIS A 217 -7.17 -10.49 -6.93
CA HIS A 217 -5.99 -9.62 -6.92
C HIS A 217 -6.14 -8.34 -7.77
N ASP A 218 -7.33 -8.00 -8.23
CA ASP A 218 -7.52 -6.90 -9.19
C ASP A 218 -7.09 -5.53 -8.65
N TYR A 219 -7.12 -5.34 -7.33
CA TYR A 219 -6.58 -4.13 -6.68
C TYR A 219 -5.05 -3.97 -6.82
N THR A 220 -4.33 -5.01 -7.27
CA THR A 220 -2.87 -4.96 -7.51
C THR A 220 -2.52 -4.55 -8.94
N ARG A 221 -3.50 -4.54 -9.85
CA ARG A 221 -3.35 -4.02 -11.21
C ARG A 221 -3.49 -2.50 -11.18
N ARG A 222 -2.62 -1.80 -11.91
CA ARG A 222 -2.80 -0.38 -12.19
C ARG A 222 -3.69 -0.32 -13.44
N GLN A 223 -4.88 0.26 -13.34
CA GLN A 223 -5.76 0.44 -14.50
C GLN A 223 -5.35 1.70 -15.26
#